data_AF-A0A7K2FG64-F1
#
_entry.id   AF-A0A7K2FG64-F1
#
_cell.length_a   1.000
_cell.length_b   1.000
_cell.length_c   1.000
_cell.angle_alpha   90.00
_cell.angle_beta   90.00
_cell.angle_gamma   90.00
#
_symmetry.space_group_name_H-M   'P 1'
#
loop_
_entity.id
_entity.type
_entity.pdbx_description
1 polymer ?
#
loop_
_entity_poly.entity_id
_entity_poly.type
_entity_poly.pdbx_seq_one_letter_code
_entity_poly.pdbx_strand_id
1 'polypeptide(L)' 'MTDSPRLQTELAALTTEAFRPELADIDALPTLDIARLMNGEDAGVP' A
#
# COMPACT_ATOMS: atom_id res chain seq x y z
N MET A 1 -9.93 -26.11 -6.54
CA MET A 1 -10.31 -24.74 -6.93
C MET A 1 -10.15 -23.91 -5.66
N THR A 2 -9.14 -23.05 -5.62
CA THR A 2 -8.76 -22.29 -4.42
C THR A 2 -9.95 -21.48 -3.91
N ASP A 3 -10.10 -21.43 -2.59
CA ASP A 3 -11.24 -20.81 -1.90
C ASP A 3 -11.07 -19.28 -1.86
N SER A 4 -11.03 -18.65 -3.05
CA SER A 4 -10.74 -17.23 -3.24
C SER A 4 -11.57 -16.27 -2.36
N PRO A 5 -12.87 -16.49 -2.09
CA PRO A 5 -13.66 -15.58 -1.24
C PRO A 5 -13.21 -15.58 0.23
N ARG A 6 -12.83 -16.74 0.75
CA ARG A 6 -12.31 -16.87 2.12
C ARG A 6 -10.96 -16.14 2.23
N LEU A 7 -10.07 -16.37 1.27
CA LEU A 7 -8.77 -15.69 1.22
C LEU A 7 -8.92 -14.17 1.15
N GLN A 8 -9.82 -13.66 0.30
CA GLN A 8 -10.09 -12.21 0.23
C GLN A 8 -10.56 -11.62 1.56
N THR A 9 -11.41 -12.36 2.29
CA THR A 9 -11.88 -11.95 3.63
C THR A 9 -10.74 -11.92 4.64
N GLU A 10 -9.87 -12.95 4.62
CA GLU A 10 -8.71 -13.02 5.50
C GLU A 10 -7.71 -11.88 5.20
N LEU A 11 -7.44 -11.57 3.93
CA LEU A 11 -6.54 -10.49 3.51
C LEU A 11 -7.10 -9.09 3.86
N ALA A 12 -8.41 -8.87 3.69
CA ALA A 12 -9.03 -7.57 3.99
C ALA A 12 -8.92 -7.14 5.47
N ALA A 13 -8.65 -8.08 6.38
CA ALA A 13 -8.43 -7.80 7.80
C ALA A 13 -6.97 -7.42 8.14
N LEU A 14 -6.03 -7.58 7.22
CA LEU A 14 -4.62 -7.33 7.44
C LEU A 14 -4.25 -5.92 6.99
N THR A 15 -3.76 -5.08 7.91
CA THR A 15 -3.35 -3.69 7.60
C THR A 15 -2.27 -3.63 6.51
N THR A 16 -1.40 -4.65 6.42
CA THR A 16 -0.34 -4.72 5.39
C THR A 16 -0.86 -4.92 3.98
N GLU A 17 -2.08 -5.44 3.83
CA GLU A 17 -2.73 -5.69 2.54
C GLU A 17 -3.73 -4.58 2.15
N ALA A 18 -3.86 -3.55 2.98
CA ALA A 18 -4.79 -2.46 2.73
C ALA A 18 -4.34 -1.60 1.54
N PHE A 19 -5.23 -1.42 0.56
CA PHE A 19 -5.04 -0.47 -0.53
C PHE A 19 -5.10 0.98 -0.02
N ARG A 20 -4.14 1.80 -0.44
CA ARG A 20 -4.03 3.23 -0.09
C ARG A 20 -4.43 4.10 -1.29
N PRO A 21 -5.70 4.51 -1.43
CA PRO A 21 -6.18 5.25 -2.60
C PRO A 21 -5.45 6.59 -2.82
N GLU A 22 -4.96 7.21 -1.76
CA GLU A 22 -4.14 8.42 -1.80
C GLU A 22 -2.79 8.23 -2.50
N LEU A 23 -2.32 6.98 -2.67
CA LEU A 23 -1.08 6.62 -3.37
C LEU A 23 -1.34 5.94 -4.72
N ALA A 24 -2.58 5.97 -5.24
CA ALA A 24 -2.96 5.22 -6.44
C ALA A 24 -2.16 5.60 -7.69
N ASP A 25 -1.72 6.86 -7.80
CA ASP A 25 -0.97 7.39 -8.96
C ASP A 25 0.55 7.50 -8.69
N ILE A 26 1.07 6.80 -7.68
CA ILE A 26 2.49 6.85 -7.31
C ILE A 26 3.43 6.46 -8.46
N ASP A 27 2.97 5.60 -9.37
CA ASP A 27 3.70 5.13 -10.55
C ASP A 27 3.87 6.20 -11.63
N ALA A 28 3.07 7.28 -11.59
CA ALA A 28 3.16 8.42 -12.49
C ALA A 28 4.08 9.55 -11.97
N LEU A 29 4.58 9.45 -10.74
CA LEU A 29 5.38 10.52 -10.13
C LEU A 29 6.83 10.52 -10.61
N PRO A 30 7.50 11.69 -10.69
CA PRO A 30 8.94 11.77 -10.83
C PRO A 30 9.66 11.02 -9.70
N THR A 31 10.82 10.43 -9.99
CA THR A 31 11.56 9.61 -9.02
C THR A 31 11.88 10.34 -7.71
N LEU A 32 12.20 11.63 -7.77
CA LEU A 32 12.46 12.43 -6.56
C LEU A 32 11.20 12.56 -5.68
N ASP A 33 10.03 12.67 -6.30
CA ASP A 33 8.77 12.84 -5.57
C ASP A 33 8.34 11.52 -4.92
N ILE A 34 8.57 10.38 -5.60
CA ILE A 34 8.42 9.04 -5.01
C ILE A 34 9.31 8.90 -3.77
N ALA A 35 10.60 9.25 -3.88
CA ALA A 35 11.54 9.13 -2.76
C ALA A 35 11.16 10.02 -1.57
N ARG A 36 10.67 11.24 -1.82
CA ARG A 36 10.17 12.14 -0.75
C ARG A 36 8.96 11.55 -0.04
N LEU A 37 8.02 11.00 -0.80
CA LEU A 37 6.84 10.33 -0.25
C LEU A 37 7.23 9.13 0.63
N MET A 38 8.08 8.24 0.11
CA MET A 38 8.57 7.06 0.84
C MET A 38 9.24 7.47 2.17
N ASN A 39 10.15 8.44 2.12
CA ASN A 39 10.83 8.94 3.32
C ASN A 39 9.86 9.57 4.34
N GLY A 40 8.76 10.18 3.86
CA GLY A 40 7.72 10.72 4.73
C GLY A 40 6.98 9.63 5.51
N GLU A 41 6.67 8.50 4.86
CA GLU A 41 6.11 7.31 5.52
C GLU A 41 7.11 6.68 6.50
N ASP A 42 8.38 6.55 6.09
CA ASP A 42 9.46 6.02 6.94
C ASP A 42 9.64 6.85 8.22
N ALA A 43 9.47 8.19 8.14
CA ALA A 43 9.57 9.06 9.31
C ALA A 43 8.48 8.83 10.38
N GLY A 44 7.39 8.12 10.03
CA GLY A 44 6.38 7.68 10.99
C GLY A 44 6.76 6.41 11.76
N VAL A 45 7.85 5.75 11.38
CA VAL A 45 8.38 4.54 12.03
C VAL A 45 9.46 4.94 13.04
N PRO A 46 9.33 4.57 14.33
CA PRO A 46 10.28 4.94 15.38
C PRO A 46 11.63 4.21 15.31
#